data_AF-A0A3P8EVT0-F1
#
_entry.id   AF-A0A3P8EVT0-F1
#
_cell.length_a   1.000
_cell.length_b   1.000
_cell.length_c   1.000
_cell.angle_alpha   90.00
_cell.angle_beta   90.00
_cell.angle_gamma   90.00
#
_symmetry.space_group_name_H-M   'P 1'
#
loop_
_entity.id
_entity.type
_entity.pdbx_description
1 polymer ?
#
loop_
_entity_poly.entity_id
_entity_poly.type
_entity_poly.pdbx_seq_one_letter_code
_entity_poly.pdbx_strand_id
1 'polypeptide(L)'
;MYGAETSRTTTTIIKKVQVFINSCLRKILNIHWPDTISNSLLWERTNQLPAEEEIRKRRWKWIGHTLPKPSNCLTRQALTWNPEGK
;
A
#
# COMPACT_ATOMS: atom_id res chain seq x y z
N MET A 1 9.96 12.01 6.66
CA MET A 1 8.79 11.11 6.80
C MET A 1 7.57 11.50 5.96
N TYR A 2 7.44 12.71 5.40
CA TYR A 2 6.23 13.12 4.66
C TYR A 2 6.13 12.67 3.18
N GLY A 3 7.25 12.38 2.51
CA GLY A 3 7.24 12.15 1.06
C GLY A 3 6.60 10.84 0.60
N ALA A 4 6.44 9.86 1.49
CA ALA A 4 5.85 8.57 1.15
C ALA A 4 4.30 8.61 1.12
N GLU A 5 3.69 9.61 1.75
CA GLU A 5 2.22 9.70 1.90
C GLU A 5 1.58 10.56 0.79
N THR A 6 2.35 11.45 0.15
CA THR A 6 1.88 12.39 -0.89
C THR A 6 2.28 11.99 -2.32
N SER A 7 3.19 11.04 -2.49
CA SER A 7 3.61 10.60 -3.82
C SER A 7 2.48 9.82 -4.50
N ARG A 8 2.25 10.09 -5.79
CA ARG A 8 1.38 9.29 -6.66
C ARG A 8 1.94 7.86 -6.72
N THR A 9 1.47 6.98 -5.85
CA THR A 9 1.79 5.54 -5.92
C THR A 9 1.29 5.03 -7.25
N THR A 10 2.21 4.83 -8.20
CA THR A 10 1.87 4.28 -9.50
C THR A 10 1.45 2.83 -9.32
N THR A 11 0.45 2.39 -10.09
CA THR A 11 0.00 0.99 -10.10
C THR A 11 1.15 0.01 -10.31
N THR A 12 2.21 0.44 -11.02
CA THR A 12 3.47 -0.29 -11.19
C THR A 12 4.22 -0.53 -9.88
N ILE A 13 4.35 0.49 -9.01
CA ILE A 13 5.03 0.34 -7.71
C ILE A 13 4.21 -0.59 -6.81
N ILE A 14 2.88 -0.41 -6.76
CA ILE A 14 1.98 -1.27 -5.98
C ILE A 14 2.10 -2.73 -6.43
N LYS A 15 2.10 -2.97 -7.74
CA LYS A 15 2.29 -4.32 -8.32
C LYS A 15 3.65 -4.92 -7.93
N LYS A 16 4.74 -4.14 -7.99
CA LYS A 16 6.08 -4.62 -7.57
C LYS A 16 6.11 -5.02 -6.09
N VAL A 17 5.51 -4.21 -5.22
CA VAL A 17 5.38 -4.52 -3.79
C VAL A 17 4.55 -5.78 -3.57
N GLN A 18 3.44 -5.94 -4.29
CA GLN A 18 2.60 -7.14 -4.20
C GLN A 18 3.36 -8.41 -4.60
N VAL A 19 4.14 -8.37 -5.69
CA VAL A 19 4.96 -9.51 -6.14
C VAL A 19 6.00 -9.88 -5.08
N PHE A 20 6.64 -8.88 -4.47
CA PHE A 20 7.58 -9.11 -3.37
C PHE A 20 6.91 -9.80 -2.17
N ILE A 21 5.76 -9.30 -1.72
CA ILE A 21 4.98 -9.89 -0.62
C ILE A 21 4.59 -11.34 -0.95
N ASN A 22 4.07 -11.59 -2.15
CA ASN A 22 3.67 -12.94 -2.56
C ASN A 22 4.86 -13.90 -2.62
N SER A 23 6.05 -13.44 -3.01
CA SER A 23 7.28 -14.23 -2.98
C SER A 23 7.68 -14.60 -1.54
N CYS A 24 7.61 -13.64 -0.61
CA CYS A 24 7.86 -13.89 0.82
C CYS A 24 6.87 -14.89 1.41
N LEU A 25 5.57 -14.73 1.13
CA LEU A 25 4.53 -15.64 1.64
C LEU A 25 4.73 -17.08 1.15
N ARG A 26 5.11 -17.28 -0.13
CA ARG A 26 5.43 -18.61 -0.65
C ARG A 26 6.64 -19.24 0.04
N LYS A 27 7.68 -18.45 0.32
CA LYS A 27 8.85 -18.93 1.08
C LYS A 27 8.48 -19.30 2.52
N ILE A 28 7.66 -18.50 3.20
CA ILE A 28 7.20 -18.78 4.57
C ILE A 28 6.37 -20.07 4.63
N LEU A 29 5.50 -20.28 3.64
CA LEU A 29 4.68 -21.48 3.53
C LEU A 29 5.42 -22.68 2.90
N ASN A 30 6.72 -22.54 2.63
CA ASN A 30 7.58 -23.57 2.03
C ASN A 30 7.05 -24.14 0.69
N ILE A 31 6.34 -23.32 -0.09
CA ILE A 31 5.73 -23.73 -1.37
C ILE A 31 6.80 -23.68 -2.45
N HIS A 32 7.09 -24.83 -3.05
CA HIS A 32 8.09 -24.96 -4.10
C HIS A 32 7.44 -24.89 -5.49
N TRP A 33 8.28 -24.69 -6.51
CA TRP A 33 7.86 -24.61 -7.91
C TRP A 33 6.93 -25.73 -8.43
N PRO A 34 6.96 -26.99 -7.94
CA PRO A 34 5.95 -27.99 -8.34
C PRO A 34 4.54 -27.68 -7.81
N ASP A 35 4.40 -26.92 -6.73
CA ASP A 35 3.11 -26.57 -6.12
C ASP A 35 2.57 -25.27 -6.73
N THR A 36 1.67 -25.43 -7.71
CA THR A 36 0.98 -24.29 -8.33
C THR A 36 -0.17 -23.81 -7.44
N ILE A 37 0.15 -22.93 -6.48
CA ILE A 37 -0.87 -22.24 -5.67
C ILE A 37 -1.30 -20.93 -6.35
N SER A 38 -2.61 -20.72 -6.47
CA SER A 38 -3.16 -19.43 -6.91
C SER A 38 -2.88 -18.34 -5.86
N ASN A 39 -2.77 -17.09 -6.30
CA ASN A 39 -2.55 -15.97 -5.37
C ASN A 39 -3.73 -15.78 -4.40
N SER A 40 -4.96 -16.07 -4.83
CA SER A 40 -6.16 -15.98 -3.98
C SER A 40 -6.11 -16.99 -2.83
N LEU A 41 -5.76 -18.25 -3.11
CA LEU A 41 -5.65 -19.29 -2.10
C LEU A 41 -4.48 -19.03 -1.13
N LEU A 42 -3.39 -18.44 -1.63
CA LEU A 42 -2.27 -17.99 -0.80
C LEU A 42 -2.70 -16.94 0.24
N TRP A 43 -3.51 -15.96 -0.18
CA TRP A 43 -4.02 -14.91 0.69
C TRP A 43 -5.06 -15.42 1.69
N GLU A 44 -5.95 -16.31 1.26
CA GLU A 44 -6.92 -16.97 2.13
C GLU A 44 -6.24 -17.76 3.25
N ARG A 45 -5.21 -18.55 2.93
CA ARG A 45 -4.44 -19.30 3.94
C ARG A 45 -3.68 -18.43 4.93
N THR A 46 -3.30 -17.22 4.53
CA THR A 46 -2.51 -16.30 5.35
C THR A 46 -3.37 -15.22 6.01
N ASN A 47 -4.68 -15.21 5.76
CA ASN A 47 -5.60 -14.13 6.12
C ASN A 47 -5.06 -12.74 5.74
N GLN A 48 -4.28 -12.66 4.66
CA GLN A 48 -3.68 -11.40 4.19
C GLN A 48 -4.57 -10.73 3.15
N LEU A 49 -4.63 -9.41 3.19
CA LEU A 49 -5.26 -8.59 2.15
C LEU A 49 -4.23 -8.21 1.06
N PRO A 50 -4.68 -7.94 -0.17
CA PRO A 50 -3.83 -7.33 -1.19
C PRO A 50 -3.20 -6.02 -0.67
N ALA A 51 -1.95 -5.77 -1.03
CA ALA A 51 -1.18 -4.60 -0.65
C ALA A 51 -1.89 -3.29 -1.03
N GLU A 52 -2.61 -3.28 -2.14
CA GLU A 52 -3.43 -2.15 -2.57
C GLU A 52 -4.51 -1.79 -1.54
N GLU A 53 -5.20 -2.79 -1.01
CA GLU A 53 -6.28 -2.61 -0.04
C GLU A 53 -5.72 -2.09 1.30
N GLU A 54 -4.57 -2.63 1.73
CA GLU A 54 -3.86 -2.13 2.91
C GLU A 54 -3.37 -0.69 2.74
N ILE A 55 -2.81 -0.33 1.57
CA ILE A 55 -2.40 1.04 1.25
C ILE A 55 -3.61 1.97 1.26
N ARG A 56 -4.74 1.55 0.66
CA ARG A 56 -5.99 2.31 0.63
C ARG A 56 -6.51 2.56 2.05
N LYS A 57 -6.57 1.53 2.88
CA LYS A 57 -7.02 1.63 4.27
C LYS A 57 -6.15 2.58 5.09
N ARG A 58 -4.83 2.48 4.96
CA ARG A 58 -3.87 3.39 5.64
C ARG A 58 -4.04 4.83 5.17
N ARG A 59 -4.23 5.05 3.86
CA ARG A 59 -4.48 6.37 3.31
C ARG A 59 -5.78 6.98 3.83
N TRP A 60 -6.87 6.23 3.87
CA TRP A 60 -8.14 6.70 4.44
C TRP A 60 -8.03 7.00 5.93
N LYS A 61 -7.33 6.15 6.70
CA LYS A 61 -7.07 6.42 8.12
C LYS A 61 -6.29 7.73 8.30
N TRP A 62 -5.26 7.96 7.49
CA TRP A 62 -4.47 9.19 7.52
C TRP A 62 -5.29 10.44 7.14
N ILE A 63 -6.13 10.34 6.10
CA ILE A 63 -7.07 11.41 5.72
C ILE A 63 -8.02 11.72 6.87
N GLY A 64 -8.59 10.69 7.51
CA GLY A 64 -9.48 10.83 8.66
C GLY A 64 -8.82 11.57 9.84
N HIS A 65 -7.53 11.36 10.09
CA HIS A 65 -6.78 12.09 11.12
C HIS A 65 -6.36 13.51 10.72
N THR A 66 -6.28 13.80 9.43
CA THR A 66 -5.73 15.06 8.92
C THR A 66 -6.82 16.09 8.61
N LEU A 67 -8.00 15.66 8.16
CA LEU A 67 -9.13 16.56 7.86
C LEU A 67 -9.60 17.42 9.07
N PRO A 68 -9.61 16.93 10.31
CA PRO A 68 -10.01 17.74 11.47
C PRO A 68 -9.00 18.83 11.85
N LYS A 69 -7.77 18.79 11.33
CA LYS A 69 -6.73 19.78 11.66
C LYS A 69 -7.00 21.13 10.98
N PRO A 70 -6.58 22.25 11.57
CA PRO A 70 -6.81 23.57 10.98
C PRO A 70 -6.09 23.71 9.62
N SER A 71 -6.62 24.59 8.76
CA SER A 71 -6.16 24.76 7.36
C SER A 71 -4.71 25.21 7.22
N ASN A 72 -4.16 25.85 8.25
CA ASN A 72 -2.76 26.28 8.33
C ASN A 72 -1.80 25.15 8.74
N CYS A 73 -2.31 23.99 9.17
CA CYS A 73 -1.45 22.89 9.57
C CYS A 73 -0.76 22.28 8.34
N LEU A 74 0.57 22.16 8.40
CA LEU A 74 1.40 21.58 7.33
C LEU A 74 0.87 20.23 6.81
N THR A 75 0.31 19.39 7.69
CA THR A 75 -0.35 18.12 7.32
C THR A 75 -1.54 18.30 6.37
N ARG A 76 -2.37 19.33 6.60
CA ARG A 76 -3.55 19.62 5.79
C ARG A 76 -3.19 20.31 4.48
N GLN A 77 -2.10 21.08 4.46
CA GLN A 77 -1.53 21.65 3.23
C GLN A 77 -0.88 20.56 2.35
N ALA A 78 -0.23 19.58 2.97
CA ALA A 78 0.37 18.45 2.26
C ALA A 78 -0.66 17.58 1.52
N LEU A 79 -1.92 17.52 1.99
CA LEU A 79 -3.02 16.85 1.30
C LEU A 79 -3.37 17.49 -0.05
N THR A 80 -3.32 18.83 -0.11
CA THR A 80 -3.67 19.62 -1.31
C THR A 80 -2.47 19.93 -2.18
N TRP A 81 -1.27 19.51 -1.77
CA TRP A 81 -0.04 19.81 -2.47
C TRP A 81 0.05 19.01 -3.78
N ASN A 82 -0.15 19.70 -4.89
CA ASN A 82 0.21 19.20 -6.21
C ASN A 82 1.62 19.73 -6.52
N PRO A 83 2.67 18.89 -6.55
CA PRO A 83 3.97 19.36 -6.99
C PRO A 83 3.85 19.70 -8.47
N GLU A 84 3.78 21.00 -8.80
CA GLU A 84 3.92 21.45 -10.17
C GLU A 84 5.25 20.91 -10.70
N GLY A 85 5.15 19.93 -11.59
CA GLY A 85 6.30 19.34 -12.25
C GLY A 85 6.98 20.41 -13.10
N LYS A 86 8.28 20.56 -12.91
CA LYS A 86 9.17 21.05 -13.96
C LYS A 86 9.55 19.90 -14.87
#